data_AF-A0A7S3KDP7-F1
#
_entry.id   AF-A0A7S3KDP7-F1
#
_cell.length_a   1.000
_cell.length_b   1.000
_cell.length_c   1.000
_cell.angle_alpha   90.00
_cell.angle_beta   90.00
_cell.angle_gamma   90.00
#
_symmetry.space_group_name_H-M   'P 1'
#
loop_
_entity.id
_entity.type
_entity.pdbx_description
1 polymer ?
#
loop_
_entity_poly.entity_id
_entity_poly.type
_entity_poly.pdbx_seq_one_letter_code
_entity_poly.pdbx_strand_id
1 'polypeptide(L)'
;MIRFREVLRQFQESQLEYKNATQNKIKRQIAIVKPEADEEEIRELMEDPDATSKLLNEQIVGTAHAKVRNAVDDIDRKYQDILKLEKGVEEVYQLFLDLGTLISAQGEMLDSILTNMEQARDYIKEGNKRLGNAQKIHKKTRSKMCCILLIVVILLVATLVLVGGVSIGVAA
;
A
#
# COMPACT_ATOMS: atom_id res chain seq x y z
N MET A 1 1.29 -0.06 -1.62
CA MET A 1 0.56 0.82 -2.56
C MET A 1 0.02 2.10 -1.93
N ILE A 2 -0.84 2.07 -0.90
CA ILE A 2 -1.42 3.31 -0.30
C ILE A 2 -0.33 4.28 0.20
N ARG A 3 0.71 3.77 0.88
CA ARG A 3 1.86 4.60 1.31
C ARG A 3 2.67 5.19 0.16
N PHE A 4 2.79 4.48 -0.96
CA PHE A 4 3.54 4.95 -2.12
C PHE A 4 2.82 6.11 -2.81
N ARG A 5 1.50 6.00 -2.99
CA ARG A 5 0.66 7.10 -3.50
C ARG A 5 0.69 8.33 -2.59
N GLU A 6 0.67 8.13 -1.27
CA GLU A 6 0.77 9.22 -0.30
C GLU A 6 2.10 9.96 -0.43
N VAL A 7 3.23 9.23 -0.53
CA VAL A 7 4.56 9.81 -0.69
C VAL A 7 4.71 10.54 -2.02
N LEU A 8 4.18 9.99 -3.12
CA LEU A 8 4.19 10.67 -4.42
C LEU A 8 3.36 11.96 -4.41
N ARG A 9 2.19 11.94 -3.77
CA ARG A 9 1.35 13.14 -3.61
C ARG A 9 2.07 14.22 -2.81
N GLN A 10 2.69 13.85 -1.69
CA GLN A 10 3.48 14.79 -0.88
C GLN A 10 4.67 15.35 -1.65
N PHE A 11 5.33 14.53 -2.47
CA PHE A 11 6.42 14.98 -3.32
C PHE A 11 5.92 15.97 -4.39
N GLN A 12 4.84 15.67 -5.11
CA GLN A 12 4.25 16.60 -6.09
C GLN A 12 3.83 17.93 -5.46
N GLU A 13 3.21 17.89 -4.28
CA GLU A 13 2.81 19.06 -3.52
C GLU A 13 4.03 19.92 -3.12
N SER A 14 5.09 19.28 -2.63
CA SER A 14 6.36 19.95 -2.31
C SER A 14 7.04 20.56 -3.54
N GLN A 15 7.01 19.88 -4.69
CA GLN A 15 7.57 20.39 -5.94
C GLN A 15 6.77 21.58 -6.48
N LEU A 16 5.44 21.56 -6.38
CA LEU A 16 4.60 22.70 -6.77
C LEU A 16 4.86 23.91 -5.88
N GLU A 17 4.99 23.70 -4.57
CA GLU A 17 5.32 24.76 -3.62
C GLU A 17 6.69 25.37 -3.92
N TYR A 18 7.69 24.52 -4.21
CA TYR A 18 9.03 24.97 -4.62
C TYR A 18 9.02 25.75 -5.95
N LYS A 19 8.23 25.30 -6.94
CA LYS A 19 8.02 26.02 -8.21
C LYS A 19 7.48 27.43 -7.96
N ASN A 20 6.39 27.54 -7.20
CA ASN A 20 5.74 28.80 -6.90
C ASN A 20 6.67 29.74 -6.11
N ALA A 21 7.40 29.21 -5.13
CA ALA A 21 8.38 29.97 -4.37
C ALA A 21 9.53 30.50 -5.26
N THR A 22 9.99 29.70 -6.22
CA THR A 22 11.05 30.08 -7.16
C THR A 22 10.57 31.12 -8.16
N GLN A 23 9.37 30.93 -8.72
CA GLN A 23 8.69 31.89 -9.59
C GLN A 23 8.52 33.26 -8.93
N ASN A 24 8.07 33.28 -7.67
CA ASN A 24 7.96 34.53 -6.91
C ASN A 24 9.31 35.25 -6.71
N LYS A 25 10.42 34.50 -6.58
CA LYS A 25 11.75 35.09 -6.50
C LYS A 25 12.20 35.66 -7.84
N ILE A 26 11.95 34.96 -8.95
CA ILE A 26 12.26 35.45 -10.31
C ILE A 26 11.47 36.75 -10.59
N LYS A 27 10.17 36.78 -10.30
CA LYS A 27 9.33 37.99 -10.42
C LYS A 27 9.92 39.19 -9.68
N ARG A 28 10.41 38.98 -8.44
CA ARG A 28 11.09 40.04 -7.67
C ARG A 28 12.38 40.52 -8.31
N GLN A 29 13.18 39.61 -8.88
CA GLN A 29 14.43 39.96 -9.54
C GLN A 29 14.19 40.70 -10.87
N ILE A 30 13.17 40.28 -11.65
CA ILE A 30 12.74 41.00 -12.85
C ILE A 30 12.30 42.43 -12.50
N ALA A 31 11.53 42.60 -11.43
CA ALA A 31 11.09 43.93 -10.98
C ALA A 31 12.23 44.85 -10.52
N ILE A 32 13.38 44.30 -10.09
CA ILE A 32 14.58 45.08 -9.75
C ILE A 32 15.27 45.60 -11.02
N VAL A 33 15.24 44.80 -12.09
CA VAL A 33 15.88 45.10 -13.38
C VAL A 33 14.99 46.02 -14.21
N LYS A 34 13.69 45.72 -14.30
CA LYS A 34 12.69 46.47 -15.05
C LYS A 34 11.50 46.84 -14.14
N PRO A 35 11.58 47.97 -13.42
CA PRO A 35 10.54 48.41 -12.48
C PRO A 35 9.19 48.72 -13.12
N GLU A 36 9.21 49.06 -14.41
CA GLU A 36 8.04 49.49 -15.19
C GLU A 36 7.30 48.32 -15.88
N ALA A 37 7.77 47.07 -15.69
CA ALA A 37 7.20 45.90 -16.35
C ALA A 37 5.79 45.59 -15.82
N ASP A 38 4.83 45.36 -16.72
CA ASP A 38 3.49 44.93 -16.33
C ASP A 38 3.46 43.45 -15.89
N GLU A 39 2.38 43.01 -15.23
CA GLU A 39 2.29 41.63 -14.74
C GLU A 39 2.27 40.57 -15.85
N GLU A 40 1.84 40.93 -17.05
CA GLU A 40 1.78 40.04 -18.20
C GLU A 40 3.14 39.95 -18.90
N GLU A 41 3.86 41.06 -19.02
CA GLU A 41 5.24 41.10 -19.50
C GLU A 41 6.16 40.30 -18.56
N ILE A 42 5.97 40.40 -17.25
CA ILE A 42 6.68 39.56 -16.28
C ILE A 42 6.37 38.07 -16.48
N ARG A 43 5.11 37.74 -16.80
CA ARG A 43 4.67 36.35 -17.00
C ARG A 43 5.29 35.76 -18.27
N GLU A 44 5.29 36.53 -19.35
CA GLU A 44 5.90 36.16 -20.64
C GLU A 44 7.41 35.96 -20.50
N LEU A 45 8.10 36.85 -19.77
CA LEU A 45 9.51 36.67 -19.44
C LEU A 45 9.75 35.40 -18.61
N MET A 46 8.86 35.08 -17.66
CA MET A 46 8.98 33.86 -16.86
C MET A 46 8.76 32.56 -17.65
N GLU A 47 8.05 32.63 -18.79
CA GLU A 47 7.80 31.50 -19.68
C GLU A 47 8.96 31.27 -20.66
N ASP A 48 9.71 32.31 -21.01
CA ASP A 48 10.89 32.23 -21.89
C ASP A 48 12.19 32.60 -21.14
N PRO A 49 12.96 31.58 -20.68
CA PRO A 49 14.26 31.78 -20.04
C PRO A 49 15.24 32.55 -20.93
N ASP A 50 15.24 32.32 -22.24
CA ASP A 50 16.17 32.95 -23.17
C ASP A 50 15.82 34.42 -23.41
N ALA A 51 14.54 34.76 -23.45
CA ALA A 51 14.08 36.15 -23.52
C ALA A 51 14.45 36.93 -22.25
N THR A 52 14.28 36.33 -21.08
CA THR A 52 14.69 36.93 -19.80
C THR A 52 16.19 37.19 -19.78
N SER A 53 17.01 36.19 -20.06
CA SER A 53 18.47 36.34 -20.01
C SER A 53 18.99 37.33 -21.06
N LYS A 54 18.34 37.45 -22.23
CA LYS A 54 18.67 38.49 -23.24
C LYS A 54 18.34 39.89 -22.75
N LEU A 55 17.12 40.12 -22.24
CA LEU A 55 16.71 41.43 -21.71
C LEU A 55 17.61 41.88 -20.55
N LEU A 56 17.97 40.93 -19.68
CA LEU A 56 18.87 41.19 -18.55
C LEU A 56 20.29 41.52 -19.02
N ASN A 57 20.83 40.79 -20.01
CA ASN A 57 22.15 41.08 -20.59
C ASN A 57 22.19 42.43 -21.32
N GLU A 58 21.12 42.79 -22.04
CA GLU A 58 21.03 44.07 -22.74
C GLU A 58 21.03 45.26 -21.77
N GLN A 59 20.37 45.13 -20.61
CA GLN A 59 20.43 46.13 -19.56
C GLN A 59 21.78 46.19 -18.80
N ILE A 60 22.47 45.06 -18.59
CA ILE A 60 23.83 45.08 -17.99
C ILE A 60 24.82 45.90 -18.82
N VAL A 61 24.70 45.85 -20.15
CA VAL A 61 25.60 46.58 -21.08
C VAL A 61 25.35 48.10 -21.00
N GLY A 62 24.13 48.54 -20.67
CA GLY A 62 23.77 49.96 -20.54
C GLY A 62 24.03 50.57 -19.16
N THR A 63 23.98 49.78 -18.09
CA THR A 63 24.18 50.25 -16.70
C THR A 63 25.22 49.38 -15.98
N ALA A 64 26.39 49.95 -15.70
CA ALA A 64 27.50 49.32 -14.97
C ALA A 64 27.21 49.08 -13.47
N HIS A 65 26.10 48.42 -13.14
CA HIS A 65 25.70 48.13 -11.76
C HIS A 65 25.87 46.64 -11.47
N ALA A 66 26.85 46.30 -10.62
CA ALA A 66 27.08 44.94 -10.12
C ALA A 66 25.81 44.26 -9.55
N LYS A 67 24.83 45.05 -9.09
CA LYS A 67 23.51 44.56 -8.64
C LYS A 67 22.70 43.90 -9.75
N VAL A 68 22.70 44.45 -10.97
CA VAL A 68 21.98 43.89 -12.12
C VAL A 68 22.61 42.56 -12.52
N ARG A 69 23.94 42.52 -12.64
CA ARG A 69 24.69 41.29 -12.95
C ARG A 69 24.42 40.15 -11.95
N ASN A 70 24.39 40.45 -10.66
CA ASN A 70 24.05 39.46 -9.64
C ASN A 70 22.59 38.97 -9.74
N ALA A 71 21.66 39.85 -10.14
CA ALA A 71 20.26 39.46 -10.35
C ALA A 71 20.11 38.52 -11.56
N VAL A 72 20.87 38.75 -12.64
CA VAL A 72 20.91 37.85 -13.81
C VAL A 72 21.43 36.47 -13.44
N ASP A 73 22.59 36.41 -12.77
CA ASP A 73 23.18 35.14 -12.35
C ASP A 73 22.26 34.35 -11.40
N ASP A 74 21.50 35.03 -10.52
CA ASP A 74 20.53 34.38 -9.63
C ASP A 74 19.28 33.89 -10.39
N ILE A 75 18.81 34.63 -11.41
CA ILE A 75 17.70 34.21 -12.27
C ILE A 75 18.09 32.98 -13.09
N ASP A 76 19.24 32.99 -13.76
CA ASP A 76 19.72 31.86 -14.57
C ASP A 76 19.85 30.58 -13.73
N ARG A 77 20.37 30.69 -12.51
CA ARG A 77 20.43 29.56 -11.57
C ARG A 77 19.06 29.02 -11.20
N LYS A 78 18.07 29.90 -10.99
CA LYS A 78 16.69 29.48 -10.68
C LYS A 78 16.02 28.81 -11.86
N TYR A 79 16.27 29.26 -13.09
CA TYR A 79 15.79 28.55 -14.28
C TYR A 79 16.37 27.14 -14.36
N GLN A 80 17.66 26.96 -14.08
CA GLN A 80 18.27 25.63 -14.01
C GLN A 80 17.63 24.75 -12.92
N ASP A 81 17.24 25.33 -11.78
CA ASP A 81 16.53 24.59 -10.74
C ASP A 81 15.09 24.23 -11.15
N ILE A 82 14.38 25.09 -11.89
CA ILE A 82 13.07 24.79 -12.48
C ILE A 82 13.18 23.66 -13.52
N LEU A 83 14.21 23.66 -14.38
CA LEU A 83 14.41 22.59 -15.35
C LEU A 83 14.68 21.24 -14.69
N LYS A 84 15.41 21.23 -13.56
CA LYS A 84 15.58 20.01 -12.74
C LYS A 84 14.26 19.57 -12.10
N LEU A 85 13.45 20.53 -11.66
CA LEU A 85 12.13 20.27 -11.12
C LEU A 85 11.23 19.57 -12.14
N GLU A 86 11.20 20.07 -13.38
CA GLU A 86 10.42 19.50 -14.48
C GLU A 86 10.84 18.06 -14.77
N LYS A 87 12.14 17.78 -14.82
CA LYS A 87 12.66 16.40 -14.93
C LYS A 87 12.20 15.52 -13.76
N GLY A 88 12.23 16.03 -12.53
CA GLY A 88 11.73 15.30 -11.36
C GLY A 88 10.22 15.02 -11.41
N VAL A 89 9.42 15.91 -12.01
CA VAL A 89 7.99 15.70 -12.25
C VAL A 89 7.76 14.64 -13.33
N GLU A 90 8.56 14.65 -14.39
CA GLU A 90 8.53 13.63 -15.45
C GLU A 90 8.86 12.23 -14.89
N GLU A 91 9.87 12.13 -14.03
CA GLU A 91 10.21 10.88 -13.33
C GLU A 91 9.06 10.37 -12.46
N VAL A 92 8.38 11.26 -11.72
CA VAL A 92 7.21 10.89 -10.92
C VAL A 92 6.03 10.45 -11.78
N TYR A 93 5.85 11.08 -12.95
CA TYR A 93 4.84 10.68 -13.91
C TYR A 93 5.11 9.26 -14.45
N GLN A 94 6.37 8.95 -14.77
CA GLN A 94 6.78 7.59 -15.15
C GLN A 94 6.52 6.59 -14.02
N LEU A 95 6.87 6.92 -12.77
CA LEU A 95 6.55 6.07 -11.61
C LEU A 95 5.04 5.83 -11.45
N PHE A 96 4.20 6.78 -11.86
CA PHE A 96 2.73 6.62 -11.85
C PHE A 96 2.23 5.67 -12.94
N LEU A 97 2.82 5.73 -14.14
CA LEU A 97 2.54 4.79 -15.24
C LEU A 97 3.01 3.37 -14.90
N ASP A 98 4.20 3.25 -14.31
CA ASP A 98 4.74 1.98 -13.83
C ASP A 98 3.86 1.38 -12.73
N LEU A 99 3.34 2.22 -11.83
CA LEU A 99 2.36 1.80 -10.82
C LEU A 99 1.06 1.28 -11.46
N GLY A 100 0.54 1.95 -12.49
CA GLY A 100 -0.63 1.48 -13.23
C GLY A 100 -0.41 0.11 -13.89
N THR A 101 0.80 -0.10 -14.41
CA THR A 101 1.23 -1.38 -15.00
C THR A 101 1.37 -2.48 -13.95
N LEU A 102 2.00 -2.17 -12.80
CA LEU A 102 2.15 -3.08 -11.65
C LEU A 102 0.80 -3.47 -11.04
N ILE A 103 -0.16 -2.55 -10.98
CA ILE A 103 -1.54 -2.84 -10.51
C ILE A 103 -2.24 -3.78 -11.49
N SER A 104 -2.11 -3.52 -12.79
CA SER A 104 -2.70 -4.37 -13.83
C SER A 104 -2.09 -5.78 -13.81
N ALA A 105 -0.77 -5.88 -13.61
CA ALA A 105 -0.06 -7.15 -13.51
C ALA A 105 -0.33 -7.91 -12.19
N GLN A 106 -0.61 -7.22 -11.08
CA GLN A 106 -0.96 -7.85 -9.79
C GLN A 106 -2.42 -8.29 -9.68
N GLY A 107 -3.23 -8.15 -10.74
CA GLY A 107 -4.61 -8.63 -10.79
C GLY A 107 -4.76 -10.12 -10.42
N GLU A 108 -3.77 -10.96 -10.75
CA GLU A 108 -3.78 -12.40 -10.40
C GLU A 108 -3.44 -12.71 -8.93
N MET A 109 -2.68 -11.86 -8.24
CA MET A 109 -2.27 -12.12 -6.84
C MET A 109 -3.40 -11.79 -5.84
N LEU A 110 -4.24 -10.80 -6.15
CA LEU A 110 -5.43 -10.50 -5.35
C LEU A 110 -6.44 -11.67 -5.42
N ASP A 111 -6.56 -12.30 -6.60
CA ASP A 111 -7.38 -13.48 -6.82
C ASP A 111 -6.87 -14.68 -6.00
N SER A 112 -5.55 -14.81 -5.86
CA SER A 112 -4.92 -15.85 -5.02
C SER A 112 -5.18 -15.66 -3.52
N ILE A 113 -5.18 -14.41 -3.01
CA ILE A 113 -5.52 -14.14 -1.59
C ILE A 113 -7.01 -14.39 -1.35
N LEU A 114 -7.89 -13.91 -2.24
CA LEU A 114 -9.32 -14.16 -2.15
C LEU A 114 -9.63 -15.66 -2.24
N THR A 115 -8.99 -16.38 -3.16
CA THR A 115 -9.08 -17.84 -3.31
C THR A 115 -8.58 -18.56 -2.07
N ASN A 116 -7.44 -18.17 -1.50
CA ASN A 116 -6.90 -18.77 -0.28
C ASN A 116 -7.80 -18.48 0.95
N MET A 117 -8.38 -17.28 1.04
CA MET A 117 -9.34 -16.94 2.09
C MET A 117 -10.67 -17.68 1.93
N GLU A 118 -11.14 -17.88 0.70
CA GLU A 118 -12.34 -18.64 0.39
C GLU A 118 -12.14 -20.13 0.71
N GLN A 119 -11.01 -20.71 0.30
CA GLN A 119 -10.63 -22.07 0.69
C GLN A 119 -10.50 -22.21 2.21
N ALA A 120 -9.85 -21.27 2.91
CA ALA A 120 -9.74 -21.29 4.37
C ALA A 120 -11.12 -21.23 5.05
N ARG A 121 -12.05 -20.42 4.52
CA ARG A 121 -13.44 -20.34 4.99
C ARG A 121 -14.16 -21.67 4.80
N ASP A 122 -13.99 -22.32 3.66
CA ASP A 122 -14.61 -23.62 3.37
C ASP A 122 -14.03 -24.74 4.25
N TYR A 123 -12.72 -24.76 4.48
CA TYR A 123 -12.09 -25.69 5.42
C TYR A 123 -12.61 -25.51 6.86
N ILE A 124 -12.78 -24.27 7.33
CA ILE A 124 -13.35 -24.00 8.67
C ILE A 124 -14.82 -24.46 8.73
N LYS A 125 -15.59 -24.20 7.68
CA LYS A 125 -17.01 -24.61 7.61
C LYS A 125 -17.16 -26.13 7.61
N GLU A 126 -16.34 -26.83 6.83
CA GLU A 126 -16.33 -28.28 6.81
C GLU A 126 -15.78 -28.88 8.11
N GLY A 127 -14.73 -28.29 8.68
CA GLY A 127 -14.20 -28.64 10.00
C GLY A 127 -15.26 -28.54 11.10
N ASN A 128 -16.04 -27.45 11.12
CA ASN A 128 -17.16 -27.28 12.06
C ASN A 128 -18.27 -28.33 11.84
N LYS A 129 -18.57 -28.68 10.59
CA LYS A 129 -19.55 -29.73 10.27
C LYS A 129 -19.06 -31.11 10.75
N ARG A 130 -17.78 -31.44 10.50
CA ARG A 130 -17.15 -32.68 10.94
C ARG A 130 -17.09 -32.76 12.47
N LEU A 131 -16.73 -31.67 13.15
CA LEU A 131 -16.71 -31.59 14.61
C LEU A 131 -18.12 -31.76 15.20
N GLY A 132 -19.12 -31.10 14.64
CA GLY A 132 -20.53 -31.25 15.06
C GLY A 132 -21.05 -32.67 14.86
N ASN A 133 -20.70 -33.32 13.75
CA ASN A 133 -21.05 -34.72 13.51
C ASN A 133 -20.30 -35.68 14.45
N ALA A 134 -19.01 -35.44 14.69
CA ALA A 134 -18.21 -36.22 15.64
C ALA A 134 -18.81 -36.13 17.04
N GLN A 135 -19.20 -34.93 17.52
CA GLN A 135 -19.87 -34.77 18.81
C GLN A 135 -21.19 -35.56 18.90
N LYS A 136 -22.00 -35.54 17.83
CA LYS A 136 -23.24 -36.34 17.75
C LYS A 136 -22.96 -37.84 17.78
N ILE A 137 -21.94 -38.30 17.06
CA ILE A 137 -21.53 -39.71 17.04
C ILE A 137 -21.01 -40.12 18.42
N HIS A 138 -20.08 -39.36 19.02
CA HIS A 138 -19.55 -39.63 20.36
C HIS A 138 -20.67 -39.72 21.41
N LYS A 139 -21.66 -38.82 21.37
CA LYS A 139 -22.80 -38.86 22.29
C LYS A 139 -23.64 -40.13 22.12
N LYS A 140 -23.89 -40.56 20.87
CA LYS A 140 -24.63 -41.80 20.58
C LYS A 140 -23.81 -43.06 20.87
N THR A 141 -22.49 -43.03 20.71
CA THR A 141 -21.61 -44.18 20.97
C THR A 141 -21.44 -44.41 22.47
N ARG A 142 -21.38 -43.36 23.30
CA ARG A 142 -21.31 -43.51 24.77
C ARG A 142 -22.49 -44.29 25.35
N SER A 143 -23.73 -44.02 24.88
CA SER A 143 -24.89 -44.78 25.36
C SER A 143 -24.87 -46.24 24.90
N LYS A 144 -24.49 -46.50 23.64
CA LYS A 144 -24.36 -47.87 23.11
C LYS A 144 -23.26 -48.67 23.81
N MET A 145 -22.11 -48.05 24.08
CA MET A 145 -21.00 -48.68 24.77
C MET A 145 -21.36 -49.08 26.20
N CYS A 146 -22.16 -48.27 26.90
CA CYS A 146 -22.69 -48.62 28.22
C CYS A 146 -23.60 -49.86 28.17
N CYS A 147 -24.51 -49.93 27.19
CA CYS A 147 -25.36 -51.11 27.01
C CYS A 147 -24.56 -52.38 26.69
N ILE A 148 -23.54 -52.28 25.82
CA ILE A 148 -22.67 -53.42 25.49
C ILE A 148 -21.89 -53.88 26.72
N LEU A 149 -21.32 -52.96 27.50
CA LEU A 149 -20.64 -53.28 28.76
C LEU A 149 -21.55 -54.00 29.76
N LEU A 150 -22.79 -53.54 29.93
CA LEU A 150 -23.76 -54.19 30.82
C LEU A 150 -24.06 -55.63 30.37
N ILE A 151 -24.27 -55.87 29.07
CA ILE A 151 -24.51 -57.22 28.54
C ILE A 151 -23.30 -58.14 28.80
N VAL A 152 -22.08 -57.64 28.56
CA VAL A 152 -20.85 -58.42 28.81
C VAL A 152 -20.71 -58.78 30.29
N VAL A 153 -21.00 -57.85 31.20
CA VAL A 153 -20.96 -58.12 32.66
C VAL A 153 -21.99 -59.19 33.05
N ILE A 154 -23.22 -59.11 32.53
CA ILE A 154 -24.27 -60.11 32.81
C ILE A 154 -23.84 -61.51 32.35
N LEU A 155 -23.27 -61.61 31.14
CA LEU A 155 -22.78 -62.90 30.62
C LEU A 155 -21.65 -63.47 31.49
N LEU A 156 -20.69 -62.64 31.92
CA LEU A 156 -19.62 -63.07 32.81
C LEU A 156 -20.17 -63.60 34.15
N VAL A 157 -21.10 -62.88 34.76
CA VAL A 157 -21.74 -63.31 36.02
C VAL A 157 -22.49 -64.63 35.81
N ALA A 158 -23.25 -64.78 34.72
CA ALA A 158 -23.96 -66.02 34.41
C ALA A 158 -23.01 -67.21 34.26
N THR A 159 -21.87 -67.03 33.56
CA THR A 159 -20.86 -68.09 33.44
C THR A 159 -20.22 -68.46 34.78
N LEU A 160 -19.92 -67.48 35.64
CA LEU A 160 -19.37 -67.74 36.97
C LEU A 160 -20.36 -68.47 37.89
N VAL A 161 -21.64 -68.13 37.84
CA VAL A 161 -22.69 -68.83 38.61
C VAL A 161 -22.89 -70.26 38.11
N LEU A 162 -22.85 -70.50 36.79
CA LEU A 162 -22.94 -71.85 36.25
C LEU A 162 -21.74 -72.70 36.64
N VAL A 163 -20.51 -72.18 36.50
CA VAL A 163 -19.29 -72.92 36.89
C VAL A 163 -19.22 -73.10 38.41
N GLY A 164 -19.52 -72.06 39.19
CA GLY A 164 -19.54 -72.11 40.65
C GLY A 164 -20.63 -73.05 41.19
N GLY A 165 -21.83 -72.99 40.64
CA GLY A 165 -22.94 -73.88 40.98
C GLY A 165 -22.66 -75.34 40.64
N VAL A 166 -22.00 -75.60 39.50
CA VAL A 166 -21.53 -76.95 39.15
C VAL A 166 -20.47 -77.44 40.14
N SER A 167 -19.51 -76.60 40.54
CA SER A 167 -18.49 -77.00 41.52
C SER A 167 -19.05 -77.29 42.92
N ILE A 168 -20.05 -76.52 43.37
CA ILE A 168 -20.73 -76.76 44.65
C ILE A 168 -21.62 -78.02 44.57
N GLY A 169 -22.30 -78.24 43.45
CA GLY A 169 -23.16 -79.43 43.25
C GLY A 169 -22.39 -80.74 43.01
N VAL A 170 -21.13 -80.69 42.58
CA VAL A 170 -20.24 -81.86 42.47
C VAL A 170 -19.53 -82.17 43.80
N ALA A 171 -19.43 -81.19 44.70
CA ALA A 171 -18.79 -81.33 46.01
C ALA A 171 -19.77 -81.58 47.18
N ALA A 172 -21.08 -81.58 46.94
CA ALA A 172 -22.15 -81.91 47.89
C ALA A 172 -22.70 -83.31 47.62
#